data_AF-A0A1A2X2R4-F1
#
_entry.id   AF-A0A1A2X2R4-F1
#
_cell.length_a   1.000
_cell.length_b   1.000
_cell.length_c   1.000
_cell.angle_alpha   90.00
_cell.angle_beta   90.00
_cell.angle_gamma   90.00
#
_symmetry.space_group_name_H-M   'P 1'
#
loop_
_entity.id
_entity.type
_entity.pdbx_description
1 polymer ?
#
loop_
_entity_poly.entity_id
_entity_poly.type
_entity_poly.pdbx_seq_one_letter_code
_entity_poly.pdbx_strand_id
1 'polypeptide(L)' 'MLLFGIGIVLVTPNVVAVAGLILLVATIELQVRRVEEPYLLRTHGDTYRAYAASVGRFVPGVGLIR' A
#
# COMPACT_ATOMS: atom_id res chain seq x y z
N MET A 1 -8.87 1.83 -1.66
CA MET A 1 -8.52 2.46 -2.95
C MET A 1 -8.23 1.45 -4.05
N LEU A 2 -7.42 0.40 -3.81
CA LEU A 2 -7.08 -0.58 -4.87
C LEU A 2 -8.29 -1.32 -5.44
N LEU A 3 -9.18 -1.84 -4.60
CA LEU A 3 -10.40 -2.53 -5.06
C LEU A 3 -11.30 -1.61 -5.91
N PHE A 4 -11.40 -0.33 -5.52
CA PHE A 4 -12.10 0.68 -6.29
C PHE A 4 -11.45 0.90 -7.66
N GLY A 5 -10.12 1.07 -7.72
CA GLY A 5 -9.40 1.22 -8.98
C GLY A 5 -9.55 0.02 -9.90
N ILE A 6 -9.54 -1.20 -9.36
CA ILE A 6 -9.85 -2.43 -10.10
C ILE A 6 -11.28 -2.38 -10.66
N GLY A 7 -12.25 -1.96 -9.86
CA GLY A 7 -13.64 -1.78 -10.30
C GLY A 7 -13.76 -0.84 -11.49
N ILE A 8 -13.04 0.29 -11.49
CA ILE A 8 -13.03 1.24 -12.62
C ILE A 8 -12.47 0.60 -13.91
N VAL A 9 -11.40 -0.18 -13.80
CA VAL A 9 -10.83 -0.93 -14.95
C VAL A 9 -11.86 -1.92 -15.50
N LEU A 10 -12.62 -2.60 -14.62
CA LEU A 10 -13.62 -3.58 -15.03
C LEU A 10 -14.86 -2.95 -15.68
N VAL A 11 -15.34 -1.81 -15.16
CA VAL A 11 -16.53 -1.12 -15.69
C VAL A 11 -16.23 -0.47 -17.05
N THR A 12 -15.02 0.08 -17.24
CA THR A 12 -14.61 0.74 -18.49
C THR A 12 -13.22 0.26 -18.94
N PRO A 13 -13.11 -0.93 -19.56
CA PRO A 13 -11.82 -1.54 -19.88
C PRO A 13 -11.11 -0.78 -21.01
N ASN A 14 -10.15 0.06 -20.65
CA ASN A 14 -9.32 0.81 -21.59
C ASN A 14 -7.90 1.02 -21.04
N VAL A 15 -6.96 1.33 -21.94
CA VAL A 15 -5.52 1.45 -21.61
C VAL A 15 -5.26 2.55 -20.57
N VAL A 16 -6.00 3.66 -20.63
CA VAL A 16 -5.84 4.77 -19.67
C VAL A 16 -6.26 4.34 -18.27
N ALA A 17 -7.36 3.60 -18.14
CA ALA A 17 -7.82 3.08 -16.85
C ALA A 17 -6.79 2.09 -16.25
N VAL A 18 -6.22 1.21 -17.08
CA VAL A 18 -5.17 0.28 -16.63
C VAL A 18 -3.92 1.03 -16.19
N ALA A 19 -3.47 2.02 -16.97
CA ALA A 19 -2.32 2.85 -16.60
C ALA A 19 -2.56 3.62 -15.29
N GLY A 20 -3.78 4.14 -15.10
CA GLY A 20 -4.20 4.79 -13.85
C GLY A 20 -4.16 3.86 -12.65
N LEU A 21 -4.59 2.60 -12.79
CA LEU A 21 -4.50 1.60 -11.72
C LEU A 21 -3.05 1.28 -11.36
N ILE A 22 -2.17 1.12 -12.36
CA ILE A 22 -0.73 0.90 -12.14
C ILE A 22 -0.13 2.08 -11.38
N LEU A 23 -0.43 3.31 -11.81
CA LEU A 23 0.05 4.51 -11.14
C LEU A 23 -0.47 4.62 -9.71
N LEU A 24 -1.75 4.33 -9.48
CA LEU A 24 -2.36 4.30 -8.15
C LEU A 24 -1.62 3.33 -7.21
N VAL A 25 -1.35 2.10 -7.67
CA VAL A 25 -0.59 1.11 -6.90
C VAL A 25 0.81 1.64 -6.57
N ALA A 26 1.52 2.15 -7.59
CA ALA A 26 2.88 2.66 -7.42
C ALA A 26 2.95 3.84 -6.44
N THR A 27 2.01 4.78 -6.53
CA THR A 27 1.94 5.95 -5.63
C THR A 27 1.64 5.54 -4.20
N ILE A 28 0.69 4.61 -3.98
CA ILE A 28 0.38 4.12 -2.64
C ILE A 28 1.59 3.40 -2.03
N GLU A 29 2.23 2.50 -2.78
CA GLU A 29 3.44 1.80 -2.31
C GLU A 29 4.57 2.78 -1.95
N LEU A 30 4.77 3.82 -2.77
CA LEU A 30 5.76 4.85 -2.52
C LEU A 30 5.43 5.65 -1.26
N GLN A 31 4.19 6.12 -1.12
CA GLN A 31 3.75 6.91 0.03
C GLN A 31 3.89 6.10 1.33
N VAL A 32 3.44 4.85 1.34
CA VAL A 32 3.54 4.01 2.54
C VAL A 32 5.00 3.76 2.90
N ARG A 33 5.81 3.25 1.96
CA ARG A 33 7.19 2.83 2.24
C ARG A 33 8.14 3.97 2.55
N ARG A 34 7.97 5.13 1.90
CA ARG A 34 8.96 6.22 1.96
C ARG A 34 8.54 7.35 2.89
N VAL A 35 7.25 7.45 3.22
CA VAL A 35 6.74 8.54 4.04
C VAL A 35 6.15 7.99 5.33
N GLU A 36 5.14 7.14 5.23
CA GLU A 36 4.35 6.72 6.39
C GLU A 36 5.09 5.77 7.32
N GLU A 37 5.63 4.66 6.83
CA GLU A 37 6.32 3.69 7.69
C GLU A 37 7.59 4.26 8.32
N PRO A 38 8.44 5.04 7.62
CA PRO A 38 9.57 5.69 8.26
C PRO A 38 9.13 6.69 9.33
N TYR A 39 8.01 7.39 9.12
CA TYR A 39 7.43 8.26 10.15
C TYR A 39 6.95 7.45 11.34
N LEU A 40 6.18 6.39 11.14
CA LEU A 40 5.66 5.53 12.21
C LEU A 40 6.78 4.84 12.99
N LEU A 41 7.83 4.36 12.30
CA LEU A 41 9.02 3.81 12.96
C LEU A 41 9.75 4.85 13.81
N ARG A 42 9.91 6.10 13.33
CA ARG A 42 10.54 7.16 14.13
C ARG A 42 9.69 7.57 15.33
N THR A 43 8.37 7.63 15.17
CA THR A 43 7.46 8.10 16.22
C THR A 43 7.19 7.03 17.28
N HIS A 44 7.10 5.75 16.90
CA HIS A 44 6.64 4.66 17.77
C HIS A 44 7.69 3.57 18.02
N GLY A 45 8.83 3.59 17.32
CA GLY A 45 9.95 2.68 17.56
C GLY A 45 9.55 1.19 17.57
N ASP A 46 9.88 0.51 18.67
CA ASP A 46 9.70 -0.93 18.82
C ASP A 46 8.24 -1.37 18.84
N THR A 47 7.32 -0.52 19.30
CA THR A 47 5.89 -0.84 19.26
C THR A 47 5.39 -0.99 17.83
N TYR A 48 5.83 -0.11 16.93
CA TYR A 48 5.47 -0.23 15.51
C TYR A 48 6.19 -1.40 14.84
N ARG A 49 7.44 -1.69 15.23
CA ARG A 49 8.18 -2.85 14.71
C ARG A 49 7.49 -4.17 15.10
N ALA A 50 7.05 -4.32 16.34
CA ALA A 50 6.29 -5.49 16.79
C ALA A 50 4.95 -5.62 16.06
N TYR A 51 4.24 -4.51 15.86
CA TYR A 51 3.00 -4.47 15.08
C TYR A 51 3.23 -4.92 13.63
N ALA A 52 4.22 -4.33 12.95
CA ALA A 52 4.54 -4.61 11.55
C ALA A 52 5.08 -6.04 11.32
N ALA A 53 5.53 -6.73 12.37
CA ALA A 53 5.90 -8.15 12.31
C ALA A 53 4.67 -9.09 12.28
N SER A 54 3.50 -8.61 12.74
CA SER A 54 2.27 -9.39 12.85
C SER A 54 1.19 -9.01 11.82
N VAL A 55 1.19 -7.77 11.35
CA VAL A 55 0.18 -7.23 10.42
C VAL A 55 0.81 -6.83 9.09
N GLY A 56 0.23 -7.34 7.99
CA GLY A 56 0.67 -7.00 6.63
C GLY A 56 0.21 -5.61 6.16
N ARG A 57 0.89 -5.06 5.15
CA ARG A 57 0.76 -3.65 4.70
C ARG A 57 -0.54 -3.33 3.97
N PHE A 58 -1.10 -4.30 3.23
CA PHE A 58 -2.34 -4.11 2.45
C PHE A 58 -3.23 -5.35 2.45
N VAL A 59 -2.58 -6.51 2.45
CA VAL A 59 -3.21 -7.83 2.49
C VAL A 59 -2.57 -8.59 3.66
N PRO A 60 -3.33 -9.41 4.41
CA PRO A 60 -2.77 -10.16 5.53
C PRO A 60 -1.51 -10.95 5.12
N GLY A 61 -0.44 -10.82 5.90
CA GLY A 61 0.84 -11.51 5.69
C GLY A 61 1.78 -10.91 4.64
N VAL A 62 1.38 -9.87 3.89
CA VAL A 62 2.24 -9.24 2.87
C VAL A 62 2.98 -8.04 3.44
N GLY A 63 4.29 -7.97 3.21
CA GLY A 63 5.09 -6.80 3.59
C GLY A 63 5.39 -6.69 5.08
N LEU A 64 5.41 -7.82 5.80
CA LEU A 64 5.80 -7.87 7.21
C LEU A 64 7.24 -7.37 7.40
N ILE A 65 7.45 -6.57 8.44
CA ILE A 65 8.75 -6.02 8.82
C ILE A 65 9.21 -6.74 10.09
N ARG A 66 10.34 -7.45 10.01
CA ARG A 66 10.98 -8.09 11.16
C ARG A 66 12.17 -7.24 11.61
#